data_AF-A0A699SS14-F1
#
_entry.id   AF-A0A699SS14-F1
#
_cell.length_a   1.000
_cell.length_b   1.000
_cell.length_c   1.000
_cell.angle_alpha   90.00
_cell.angle_beta   90.00
_cell.angle_gamma   90.00
#
_symmetry.space_group_name_H-M   'P 1'
#
loop_
_entity.id
_entity.type
_entity.pdbx_description
1 polymer ?
#
loop_
_entity_poly.entity_id
_entity_poly.type
_entity_poly.pdbx_seq_one_letter_code
_entity_poly.pdbx_strand_id
1 'polypeptide(L)'
;GAGYNTLRFDDEMTRYSLYRNFFDPYGREWQGGNSRWDLIDVVRTAYALRPEGIVWPEEEGRVTLKLERLTAANGIDHGQAHDALSDVRATIALARLIRDKQPKLYDYLFQLRSKHKRLYTRREDLVEGQLPVPLKLLHINKCPVVAPLSVLREEDRQRLQLDMSVFKERVLRLNEGQAIWQEKLKTVYASDEFT
;
A
#
# COMPACT_ATOMS: atom_id res chain seq x y z
N GLY A 1 -0.43 -15.04 -4.68
CA GLY A 1 -1.02 -15.08 -3.33
C GLY A 1 -1.57 -13.72 -2.97
N ALA A 2 -2.71 -13.65 -2.29
CA ALA A 2 -3.29 -12.39 -1.83
C ALA A 2 -3.87 -12.55 -0.42
N GLY A 3 -3.91 -11.46 0.35
CA GLY A 3 -4.47 -11.45 1.71
C GLY A 3 -4.56 -10.03 2.26
N TYR A 4 -4.75 -9.90 3.58
CA TYR A 4 -4.90 -8.62 4.27
C TYR A 4 -3.66 -8.32 5.11
N ASN A 5 -2.87 -7.31 4.70
CA ASN A 5 -1.56 -6.98 5.28
C ASN A 5 -0.50 -8.09 5.13
N THR A 6 -0.72 -9.01 4.18
CA THR A 6 0.07 -10.21 3.95
C THR A 6 1.47 -9.95 3.38
N LEU A 7 1.65 -8.87 2.59
CA LEU A 7 2.97 -8.54 2.01
C LEU A 7 4.01 -8.11 3.05
N ARG A 8 3.58 -7.74 4.26
CA ARG A 8 4.44 -7.26 5.35
C ARG A 8 4.59 -8.26 6.49
N PHE A 9 3.77 -9.31 6.52
CA PHE A 9 3.77 -10.30 7.60
C PHE A 9 3.84 -11.73 7.06
N ASP A 10 2.73 -12.27 6.54
CA ASP A 10 2.63 -13.68 6.12
C ASP A 10 3.66 -14.08 5.05
N ASP A 11 3.98 -13.16 4.14
CA ASP A 11 4.96 -13.42 3.09
C ASP A 11 6.39 -13.51 3.63
N GLU A 12 6.73 -12.75 4.67
CA GLU A 12 8.04 -12.88 5.31
C GLU A 12 8.10 -14.22 6.07
N MET A 13 7.04 -14.61 6.79
CA MET A 13 6.93 -15.92 7.44
C MET A 13 7.06 -17.09 6.44
N THR A 14 6.43 -16.96 5.28
CA THR A 14 6.51 -17.96 4.21
C THR A 14 7.93 -18.04 3.63
N ARG A 15 8.59 -16.90 3.38
CA ARG A 15 9.99 -16.88 2.91
C ARG A 15 10.93 -17.52 3.90
N TYR A 16 10.84 -17.16 5.17
CA TYR A 16 11.67 -17.75 6.23
C TYR A 16 11.44 -19.26 6.33
N SER A 17 10.20 -19.73 6.18
CA SER A 17 9.89 -21.16 6.22
C SER A 17 10.43 -21.90 5.00
N LEU A 18 10.27 -21.36 3.78
CA LEU A 18 10.84 -21.94 2.56
C LEU A 18 12.38 -21.99 2.63
N TYR A 19 13.01 -20.90 3.06
CA TYR A 19 14.45 -20.82 3.25
C TYR A 19 14.98 -21.88 4.22
N ARG A 20 14.36 -22.03 5.40
CA ARG A 20 14.75 -23.03 6.40
C ARG A 20 14.57 -24.48 5.92
N ASN A 21 13.70 -24.70 4.94
CA ASN A 21 13.41 -26.01 4.38
C ASN A 21 14.03 -26.21 2.98
N PHE A 22 15.03 -25.40 2.60
CA PHE A 22 15.79 -25.51 1.34
C PHE A 22 14.95 -25.37 0.05
N PHE A 23 13.83 -24.64 0.11
CA PHE A 23 13.05 -24.26 -1.07
C PHE A 23 13.37 -22.82 -1.49
N ASP A 24 13.15 -22.50 -2.78
CA ASP A 24 13.26 -21.12 -3.27
C ASP A 24 12.24 -20.20 -2.55
N PRO A 25 12.68 -19.24 -1.71
CA PRO A 25 11.78 -18.40 -0.94
C PRO A 25 10.96 -17.43 -1.79
N TYR A 26 11.41 -17.15 -3.02
CA TYR A 26 10.87 -16.12 -3.89
C TYR A 26 10.21 -16.68 -5.15
N GLY A 27 10.59 -17.89 -5.59
CA GLY A 27 10.08 -18.53 -6.82
C GLY A 27 8.56 -18.50 -6.93
N ARG A 28 7.85 -18.85 -5.85
CA ARG A 28 6.37 -18.81 -5.79
C ARG A 28 5.74 -17.43 -6.04
N GLU A 29 6.51 -16.35 -5.92
CA GLU A 29 6.03 -14.98 -6.00
C GLU A 29 5.95 -14.47 -7.45
N TRP A 30 6.62 -15.14 -8.40
CA TRP A 30 6.77 -14.69 -9.79
C TRP A 30 6.83 -15.82 -10.85
N GLN A 31 7.31 -17.02 -10.50
CA GLN A 31 7.44 -18.13 -11.46
C GLN A 31 6.06 -18.59 -11.96
N GLY A 32 6.00 -19.01 -13.23
CA GLY A 32 4.76 -19.54 -13.83
C GLY A 32 3.62 -18.52 -14.00
N GLY A 33 3.93 -17.21 -14.03
CA GLY A 33 2.91 -16.16 -14.09
C GLY A 33 2.28 -15.82 -12.75
N ASN A 34 2.83 -16.34 -11.65
CA ASN A 34 2.39 -16.01 -10.31
C ASN A 34 2.61 -14.54 -10.00
N SER A 35 1.73 -14.00 -9.16
CA SER A 35 1.82 -12.64 -8.67
C SER A 35 1.29 -12.55 -7.24
N ARG A 36 1.52 -11.41 -6.60
CA ARG A 36 1.04 -11.15 -5.25
C ARG A 36 0.21 -9.89 -5.18
N TRP A 37 -0.63 -9.81 -4.16
CA TRP A 37 -1.44 -8.64 -3.89
C TRP A 37 -1.75 -8.49 -2.41
N ASP A 38 -2.02 -7.27 -1.96
CA ASP A 38 -2.39 -6.98 -0.58
C ASP A 38 -3.60 -6.07 -0.57
N LEU A 39 -4.66 -6.52 0.08
CA LEU A 39 -5.93 -5.80 0.13
C LEU A 39 -5.86 -4.57 1.04
N ILE A 40 -4.90 -4.49 1.97
CA ILE A 40 -4.82 -3.32 2.87
C ILE A 40 -4.60 -2.01 2.11
N ASP A 41 -3.76 -2.03 1.07
CA ASP A 41 -3.46 -0.83 0.29
C ASP A 41 -4.59 -0.47 -0.68
N VAL A 42 -5.38 -1.47 -1.10
CA VAL A 42 -6.65 -1.28 -1.83
C VAL A 42 -7.67 -0.58 -0.95
N VAL A 43 -7.85 -1.04 0.29
CA VAL A 43 -8.78 -0.47 1.28
C VAL A 43 -8.39 0.97 1.63
N ARG A 44 -7.11 1.22 1.91
CA ARG A 44 -6.58 2.57 2.16
C ARG A 44 -6.90 3.52 1.02
N THR A 45 -6.74 3.05 -0.21
CA THR A 45 -7.01 3.89 -1.38
C THR A 45 -8.50 4.10 -1.58
N ALA A 46 -9.33 3.07 -1.42
CA ALA A 46 -10.78 3.23 -1.49
C ALA A 46 -11.24 4.29 -0.48
N TYR A 47 -10.78 4.23 0.77
CA TYR A 47 -11.05 5.28 1.76
C TYR A 47 -10.54 6.67 1.36
N ALA A 48 -9.33 6.76 0.82
CA ALA A 48 -8.73 8.04 0.48
C ALA A 48 -9.36 8.70 -0.74
N LEU A 49 -9.62 7.95 -1.81
CA LEU A 49 -9.97 8.49 -3.13
C LEU A 49 -11.43 8.28 -3.51
N ARG A 50 -12.07 7.19 -3.06
CA ARG A 50 -13.43 6.81 -3.45
C ARG A 50 -14.19 6.17 -2.28
N PRO A 51 -14.43 6.94 -1.20
CA PRO A 51 -15.02 6.40 0.02
C PRO A 51 -16.49 6.02 -0.15
N GLU A 52 -17.15 6.47 -1.23
CA GLU A 52 -18.58 6.29 -1.42
C GLU A 52 -18.98 4.82 -1.56
N GLY A 53 -20.08 4.46 -0.90
CA GLY A 53 -20.67 3.11 -0.97
C GLY A 53 -20.07 2.10 0.00
N ILE A 54 -19.08 2.48 0.80
CA ILE A 54 -18.48 1.68 1.88
C ILE A 54 -18.65 2.43 3.20
N VAL A 55 -19.03 1.71 4.26
CA VAL A 55 -19.11 2.24 5.62
C VAL A 55 -17.74 2.16 6.27
N TRP A 56 -17.23 3.30 6.75
CA TRP A 56 -15.92 3.40 7.37
C TRP A 56 -16.08 3.53 8.89
N PRO A 57 -15.74 2.50 9.68
CA PRO A 57 -15.88 2.55 11.13
C PRO A 57 -14.85 3.51 11.74
N GLU A 58 -15.23 4.13 12.85
CA GLU A 58 -14.37 5.00 13.64
C GLU A 58 -14.12 4.40 15.04
N GLU A 59 -12.89 4.51 15.51
CA GLU A 59 -12.48 4.25 16.90
C GLU A 59 -11.77 5.50 17.41
N GLU A 60 -12.18 6.03 18.56
CA GLU A 60 -11.56 7.22 19.20
C GLU A 60 -11.46 8.45 18.27
N GLY A 61 -12.49 8.68 17.44
CA GLY A 61 -12.56 9.80 16.50
C GLY A 61 -11.63 9.65 15.28
N ARG A 62 -11.11 8.45 15.02
CA ARG A 62 -10.29 8.15 13.84
C ARG A 62 -10.83 6.94 13.10
N VAL A 63 -10.77 6.98 11.78
CA VAL A 63 -11.16 5.84 10.94
C VAL A 63 -10.22 4.66 11.18
N THR A 64 -10.80 3.51 11.50
CA THR A 64 -10.07 2.26 11.71
C THR A 64 -10.16 1.38 10.48
N LEU A 65 -9.01 0.84 10.06
CA LEU A 65 -8.92 -0.09 8.93
C LEU A 65 -8.65 -1.52 9.40
N LYS A 66 -9.06 -1.86 10.62
CA LYS A 66 -9.02 -3.24 11.11
C LYS A 66 -10.07 -4.07 10.36
N LEU A 67 -9.69 -5.26 9.88
CA LEU A 67 -10.56 -6.11 9.06
C LEU A 67 -11.88 -6.44 9.78
N GLU A 68 -11.80 -6.83 11.06
CA GLU A 68 -12.96 -7.11 11.92
C GLU A 68 -13.93 -5.93 12.01
N ARG A 69 -13.40 -4.70 12.17
CA ARG A 69 -14.23 -3.49 12.26
C ARG A 69 -14.87 -3.14 10.92
N LEU A 70 -14.10 -3.21 9.84
CA LEU A 70 -14.57 -2.91 8.49
C LEU A 70 -15.66 -3.88 8.05
N THR A 71 -15.47 -5.16 8.29
CA THR A 71 -16.46 -6.19 7.94
C THR A 71 -17.74 -6.03 8.74
N ALA A 72 -17.65 -5.84 10.07
CA ALA A 72 -18.80 -5.59 10.92
C ALA A 72 -19.60 -4.34 10.47
N ALA A 73 -18.91 -3.24 10.15
CA ALA A 73 -19.55 -2.00 9.71
C ALA A 73 -20.26 -2.12 8.35
N ASN A 74 -19.84 -3.06 7.50
CA ASN A 74 -20.40 -3.27 6.16
C ASN A 74 -21.32 -4.50 6.08
N GLY A 75 -21.73 -5.07 7.21
CA GLY A 75 -22.63 -6.22 7.26
C GLY A 75 -22.02 -7.50 6.67
N ILE A 76 -20.69 -7.61 6.66
CA ILE A 76 -19.97 -8.80 6.22
C ILE A 76 -19.78 -9.70 7.44
N ASP A 77 -20.25 -10.94 7.33
CA ASP A 77 -20.03 -11.96 8.35
C ASP A 77 -18.52 -12.21 8.54
N HIS A 78 -18.08 -12.11 9.79
CA HIS A 78 -16.71 -12.32 10.22
C HIS A 78 -16.68 -13.35 11.36
N GLY A 79 -17.49 -14.41 11.28
CA GLY A 79 -17.31 -15.65 12.05
C GLY A 79 -16.90 -15.48 13.52
N GLN A 80 -16.05 -16.38 14.02
CA GLN A 80 -15.27 -16.13 15.24
C GLN A 80 -14.02 -15.35 14.85
N ALA A 81 -13.72 -14.26 15.56
CA ALA A 81 -12.47 -13.54 15.40
C ALA A 81 -11.29 -14.49 15.70
N HIS A 82 -10.23 -14.44 14.89
CA HIS A 82 -8.96 -15.19 15.01
C HIS A 82 -8.87 -16.62 14.44
N ASP A 83 -9.83 -17.08 13.62
CA ASP A 83 -9.59 -18.26 12.76
C ASP A 83 -9.04 -17.81 11.39
N ALA A 84 -7.93 -18.39 10.95
CA ALA A 84 -7.28 -18.09 9.67
C ALA A 84 -8.24 -18.24 8.49
N LEU A 85 -9.19 -19.19 8.55
CA LEU A 85 -10.20 -19.35 7.51
C LEU A 85 -11.24 -18.20 7.52
N SER A 86 -11.58 -17.69 8.70
CA SER A 86 -12.48 -16.54 8.87
C SER A 86 -11.87 -15.28 8.25
N ASP A 87 -10.58 -15.02 8.52
CA ASP A 87 -9.84 -13.88 7.95
C ASP A 87 -9.75 -13.95 6.42
N VAL A 88 -9.53 -15.14 5.86
CA VAL A 88 -9.52 -15.35 4.41
C VAL A 88 -10.90 -15.03 3.81
N ARG A 89 -11.98 -15.52 4.41
CA ARG A 89 -13.36 -15.25 3.93
C ARG A 89 -13.72 -13.78 4.04
N ALA A 90 -13.38 -13.14 5.16
CA ALA A 90 -13.55 -11.71 5.39
C ALA A 90 -12.79 -10.87 4.35
N THR A 91 -11.53 -11.23 4.07
CA THR A 91 -10.71 -10.57 3.04
C THR A 91 -11.34 -10.70 1.65
N ILE A 92 -11.82 -11.89 1.27
CA ILE A 92 -12.49 -12.11 -0.02
C ILE A 92 -13.77 -11.28 -0.12
N ALA A 93 -14.60 -11.28 0.94
CA ALA A 93 -15.85 -10.53 0.96
C ALA A 93 -15.60 -9.02 0.86
N LEU A 94 -14.60 -8.50 1.57
CA LEU A 94 -14.21 -7.09 1.48
C LEU A 94 -13.68 -6.72 0.09
N ALA A 95 -12.88 -7.59 -0.53
CA ALA A 95 -12.41 -7.37 -1.91
C ALA A 95 -13.58 -7.32 -2.90
N ARG A 96 -14.59 -8.18 -2.74
CA ARG A 96 -15.83 -8.16 -3.53
C ARG A 96 -16.61 -6.86 -3.31
N LEU A 97 -16.80 -6.45 -2.06
CA LEU A 97 -17.46 -5.19 -1.74
C LEU A 97 -16.80 -3.99 -2.45
N ILE A 98 -15.47 -3.89 -2.39
CA ILE A 98 -14.74 -2.82 -3.06
C ILE A 98 -14.87 -2.91 -4.58
N ARG A 99 -14.82 -4.12 -5.14
CA ARG A 99 -15.03 -4.33 -6.58
C ARG A 99 -16.44 -3.93 -7.03
N ASP A 100 -17.45 -4.21 -6.22
CA ASP A 100 -18.84 -3.89 -6.55
C ASP A 100 -19.14 -2.39 -6.43
N LYS A 101 -18.63 -1.75 -5.39
CA LYS A 101 -18.84 -0.31 -5.14
C LYS A 101 -17.92 0.57 -6.00
N GLN A 102 -16.70 0.11 -6.26
CA GLN A 102 -15.65 0.87 -6.93
C GLN A 102 -14.90 0.03 -7.99
N PRO A 103 -15.59 -0.49 -9.03
CA PRO A 103 -15.02 -1.44 -9.99
C PRO A 103 -13.81 -0.88 -10.75
N LYS A 104 -13.90 0.37 -11.23
CA LYS A 104 -12.81 1.03 -11.97
C LYS A 104 -11.56 1.20 -11.12
N LEU A 105 -11.72 1.52 -9.84
CA LEU A 105 -10.59 1.63 -8.92
C LEU A 105 -9.96 0.25 -8.73
N TYR A 106 -10.77 -0.75 -8.38
CA TYR A 106 -10.30 -2.11 -8.15
C TYR A 106 -9.47 -2.66 -9.33
N ASP A 107 -10.00 -2.56 -10.55
CA ASP A 107 -9.33 -3.06 -11.75
C ASP A 107 -8.00 -2.36 -11.99
N TYR A 108 -7.96 -1.05 -11.77
CA TYR A 108 -6.76 -0.26 -11.92
C TYR A 108 -5.67 -0.65 -10.91
N LEU A 109 -6.04 -0.84 -9.63
CA LEU A 109 -5.08 -1.25 -8.59
C LEU A 109 -4.57 -2.67 -8.80
N PHE A 110 -5.44 -3.54 -9.29
CA PHE A 110 -5.08 -4.92 -9.62
C PHE A 110 -4.00 -4.97 -10.70
N GLN A 111 -4.03 -4.09 -11.70
CA GLN A 111 -3.03 -4.02 -12.76
C GLN A 111 -1.64 -3.56 -12.26
N LEU A 112 -1.59 -2.74 -11.21
CA LEU A 112 -0.35 -2.13 -10.72
C LEU A 112 0.57 -3.09 -9.94
N ARG A 113 0.32 -4.41 -9.91
CA ARG A 113 0.92 -5.39 -8.97
C ARG A 113 2.29 -6.01 -9.26
N SER A 114 3.01 -5.64 -10.31
CA SER A 114 4.13 -6.44 -10.89
C SER A 114 5.64 -6.11 -10.67
N LYS A 115 6.13 -5.01 -10.08
CA LYS A 115 7.56 -4.52 -10.10
C LYS A 115 8.19 -3.78 -8.82
N HIS A 116 9.21 -4.23 -8.00
CA HIS A 116 10.13 -3.47 -6.99
C HIS A 116 10.40 -3.85 -5.45
N LYS A 117 11.51 -3.37 -4.83
CA LYS A 117 11.80 -3.36 -3.34
C LYS A 117 12.91 -2.31 -2.97
N ARG A 118 13.02 -1.81 -1.69
CA ARG A 118 14.14 -1.08 -0.95
C ARG A 118 14.15 0.48 -0.66
N LEU A 119 13.54 1.00 0.44
CA LEU A 119 13.71 2.43 0.85
C LEU A 119 13.48 2.74 2.35
N TYR A 120 14.02 1.96 3.30
CA TYR A 120 13.52 1.98 4.70
C TYR A 120 14.59 2.25 5.77
N THR A 121 14.67 3.51 6.27
CA THR A 121 15.19 3.85 7.62
C THR A 121 14.02 4.32 8.49
N ARG A 122 14.00 3.94 9.79
CA ARG A 122 12.86 4.20 10.69
C ARG A 122 12.91 5.60 11.29
N ARG A 123 11.74 6.17 11.57
CA ARG A 123 11.56 7.56 12.05
C ARG A 123 12.07 7.78 13.48
N GLU A 124 12.10 6.71 14.28
CA GLU A 124 12.55 6.70 15.67
C GLU A 124 14.08 6.86 15.82
N ASP A 125 14.84 6.61 14.76
CA ASP A 125 16.30 6.71 14.74
C ASP A 125 16.80 8.08 14.21
N LEU A 126 15.90 9.05 13.97
CA LEU A 126 16.23 10.38 13.48
C LEU A 126 16.58 11.33 14.64
N VAL A 127 17.58 12.19 14.44
CA VAL A 127 17.97 13.22 15.41
C VAL A 127 16.84 14.25 15.57
N GLU A 128 16.67 14.79 16.78
CA GLU A 128 15.63 15.77 17.08
C GLU A 128 15.71 17.00 16.15
N GLY A 129 14.60 17.33 15.49
CA GLY A 129 14.51 18.39 14.46
C GLY A 129 14.83 17.93 13.03
N GLN A 130 15.32 16.70 12.83
CA GLN A 130 15.59 16.16 11.50
C GLN A 130 14.33 15.52 10.89
N LEU A 131 13.95 15.99 9.70
CA LEU A 131 12.85 15.37 8.94
C LEU A 131 13.38 14.19 8.10
N PRO A 132 12.60 13.11 7.95
CA PRO A 132 12.98 12.02 7.06
C PRO A 132 13.13 12.54 5.64
N VAL A 133 14.09 11.96 4.90
CA VAL A 133 14.21 12.21 3.47
C VAL A 133 12.88 11.83 2.81
N PRO A 134 12.17 12.76 2.13
CA PRO A 134 10.82 12.53 1.62
C PRO A 134 10.83 11.73 0.30
N LEU A 135 11.61 10.64 0.27
CA LEU A 135 11.66 9.70 -0.84
C LEU A 135 10.93 8.43 -0.42
N LYS A 136 10.02 7.96 -1.27
CA LYS A 136 9.33 6.69 -1.11
C LYS A 136 9.51 5.85 -2.37
N LEU A 137 10.00 4.62 -2.23
CA LEU A 137 10.08 3.72 -3.37
C LEU A 137 8.67 3.21 -3.53
N LEU A 138 8.07 3.62 -4.63
CA LEU A 138 6.84 3.04 -5.07
C LEU A 138 7.15 1.64 -5.54
N HIS A 139 6.74 0.62 -4.78
CA HIS A 139 7.03 -0.75 -5.18
C HIS A 139 5.98 -1.31 -6.12
N ILE A 140 6.01 -0.98 -7.41
CA ILE A 140 5.17 -1.58 -8.46
C ILE A 140 4.91 -3.11 -8.35
N ASN A 141 5.59 -3.98 -7.58
CA ASN A 141 5.36 -5.46 -7.43
C ASN A 141 4.61 -5.78 -6.14
N LYS A 142 4.39 -4.73 -5.38
CA LYS A 142 3.57 -4.70 -4.20
C LYS A 142 2.32 -3.86 -4.47
N CYS A 143 1.92 -3.76 -5.74
CA CYS A 143 0.61 -3.24 -6.15
C CYS A 143 0.33 -1.85 -5.58
N PRO A 144 1.28 -0.93 -5.76
CA PRO A 144 1.15 0.38 -5.18
C PRO A 144 0.05 1.08 -5.95
N VAL A 145 -0.74 1.83 -5.20
CA VAL A 145 -1.81 2.58 -5.79
C VAL A 145 -1.27 3.91 -6.27
N VAL A 146 -1.25 4.08 -7.57
CA VAL A 146 -0.91 5.33 -8.26
C VAL A 146 -2.15 5.72 -9.03
N ALA A 147 -2.56 6.98 -9.09
CA ALA A 147 -3.66 7.46 -9.93
C ALA A 147 -3.32 8.85 -10.50
N PRO A 148 -3.85 9.24 -11.68
CA PRO A 148 -3.70 10.60 -12.17
C PRO A 148 -4.25 11.63 -11.18
N LEU A 149 -3.62 12.80 -11.10
CA LEU A 149 -4.06 13.86 -10.18
C LEU A 149 -5.47 14.37 -10.48
N SER A 150 -5.96 14.22 -11.72
CA SER A 150 -7.34 14.53 -12.12
C SER A 150 -8.40 13.69 -11.39
N VAL A 151 -8.02 12.54 -10.84
CA VAL A 151 -8.90 11.68 -10.03
C VAL A 151 -9.21 12.31 -8.68
N LEU A 152 -8.36 13.23 -8.19
CA LEU A 152 -8.48 13.93 -6.91
C LEU A 152 -9.39 15.18 -7.06
N ARG A 153 -10.64 15.03 -6.64
CA ARG A 153 -11.68 16.09 -6.65
C ARG A 153 -11.39 17.14 -5.59
N GLU A 154 -12.03 18.30 -5.72
CA GLU A 154 -11.83 19.42 -4.77
C GLU A 154 -12.31 19.07 -3.35
N GLU A 155 -13.43 18.36 -3.22
CA GLU A 155 -13.93 17.83 -1.94
C GLU A 155 -12.92 16.89 -1.25
N ASP A 156 -12.23 16.05 -2.03
CA ASP A 156 -11.20 15.15 -1.50
C ASP A 156 -9.97 15.92 -1.02
N ARG A 157 -9.60 17.02 -1.69
CA ARG A 157 -8.47 17.87 -1.28
C ARG A 157 -8.75 18.56 0.04
N GLN A 158 -9.95 19.11 0.21
CA GLN A 158 -10.36 19.79 1.44
C GLN A 158 -10.42 18.80 2.61
N ARG A 159 -11.07 17.65 2.41
CA ARG A 159 -11.17 16.59 3.42
C ARG A 159 -9.79 16.05 3.84
N LEU A 160 -8.89 15.86 2.88
CA LEU A 160 -7.53 15.37 3.14
C LEU A 160 -6.53 16.48 3.52
N GLN A 161 -6.98 17.74 3.61
CA GLN A 161 -6.16 18.91 3.93
C GLN A 161 -4.93 19.05 3.03
N LEU A 162 -5.11 18.77 1.73
CA LEU A 162 -4.04 18.81 0.73
C LEU A 162 -3.93 20.21 0.13
N ASP A 163 -2.84 20.91 0.43
CA ASP A 163 -2.54 22.20 -0.19
C ASP A 163 -1.88 22.01 -1.57
N MET A 164 -2.70 22.15 -2.61
CA MET A 164 -2.25 22.02 -3.98
C MET A 164 -1.32 23.14 -4.43
N SER A 165 -1.35 24.31 -3.78
CA SER A 165 -0.46 25.43 -4.11
C SER A 165 0.98 25.09 -3.70
N VAL A 166 1.14 24.56 -2.47
CA VAL A 166 2.42 24.09 -1.94
C VAL A 166 2.98 22.93 -2.77
N PHE A 167 2.13 22.00 -3.24
CA PHE A 167 2.59 20.91 -4.09
C PHE A 167 3.10 21.40 -5.44
N LYS A 168 2.39 22.34 -6.09
CA LYS A 168 2.84 22.93 -7.35
C LYS A 168 4.18 23.64 -7.20
N GLU A 169 4.34 24.43 -6.13
CA GLU A 169 5.60 25.10 -5.83
C GLU A 169 6.75 24.10 -5.63
N ARG A 170 6.52 23.02 -4.87
CA ARG A 170 7.51 21.97 -4.66
C ARG A 170 7.87 21.24 -5.95
N VAL A 171 6.89 20.95 -6.81
CA VAL A 171 7.13 20.32 -8.13
C VAL A 171 8.00 21.22 -9.01
N LEU A 172 7.74 22.54 -9.03
CA LEU A 172 8.57 23.49 -9.77
C LEU A 172 10.01 23.46 -9.28
N ARG A 173 10.23 23.58 -7.96
CA ARG A 173 11.58 23.52 -7.36
C ARG A 173 12.28 22.19 -7.64
N LEU A 174 11.54 21.07 -7.62
CA LEU A 174 12.09 19.75 -7.97
C LEU A 174 12.48 19.69 -9.45
N ASN A 175 11.67 20.22 -10.36
CA ASN A 175 12.00 20.24 -11.79
C ASN A 175 13.23 21.12 -12.07
N GLU A 176 13.31 22.30 -11.46
CA GLU A 176 14.48 23.19 -11.57
C GLU A 176 15.75 22.54 -11.03
N GLY A 177 15.64 21.80 -9.94
CA GLY A 177 16.75 21.07 -9.31
C GLY A 177 17.09 19.72 -9.94
N GLN A 178 16.48 19.34 -11.07
CA GLN A 178 16.55 17.97 -11.62
C GLN A 178 17.98 17.46 -11.82
N ALA A 179 18.85 18.27 -12.42
CA ALA A 179 20.24 17.90 -12.66
C ALA A 179 21.01 17.59 -11.36
N ILE A 180 20.62 18.23 -10.25
CA ILE A 180 21.30 18.11 -8.97
C ILE A 180 20.86 16.83 -8.24
N TRP A 181 19.56 16.57 -8.16
CA TRP A 181 19.09 15.41 -7.39
C TRP A 181 19.11 14.11 -8.19
N GLN A 182 19.07 14.15 -9.53
CA GLN A 182 19.06 12.92 -10.34
C GLN A 182 20.35 12.10 -10.17
N GLU A 183 21.50 12.76 -10.06
CA GLU A 183 22.77 12.11 -9.73
C GLU A 183 22.79 11.61 -8.27
N LYS A 184 22.31 12.42 -7.32
CA LYS A 184 22.23 12.02 -5.90
C LYS A 184 21.33 10.81 -5.68
N LEU A 185 20.23 10.68 -6.43
CA LEU A 185 19.35 9.51 -6.35
C LEU A 185 20.06 8.22 -6.77
N LYS A 186 20.90 8.25 -7.82
CA LYS A 186 21.67 7.09 -8.23
C LYS A 186 22.56 6.60 -7.10
N THR A 187 23.21 7.51 -6.36
CA THR A 187 24.03 7.19 -5.19
C THR A 187 23.19 6.65 -4.03
N VAL A 188 22.02 7.23 -3.75
CA VAL A 188 21.11 6.77 -2.68
C VAL A 188 20.57 5.35 -2.96
N TYR A 189 20.44 4.97 -4.23
CA TYR A 189 19.94 3.66 -4.66
C TYR A 189 21.01 2.70 -5.17
N ALA A 190 22.26 3.13 -5.26
CA ALA A 190 23.37 2.26 -5.57
C ALA A 190 23.47 1.23 -4.44
N SER A 191 23.46 -0.05 -4.80
CA SER A 191 23.71 -1.13 -3.85
C SER A 191 25.10 -0.95 -3.25
N ASP A 192 25.21 -1.00 -1.93
CA ASP A 192 26.45 -1.51 -1.33
C ASP A 192 26.68 -2.88 -1.97
N GLU A 193 27.69 -3.00 -2.83
CA GLU A 193 28.15 -4.29 -3.32
C GLU A 193 28.58 -5.07 -2.09
N PHE A 194 27.74 -6.02 -1.66
CA PHE A 194 28.14 -7.00 -0.67
C PHE A 194 29.24 -7.84 -1.31
N THR A 195 30.47 -7.64 -0.83
CA THR A 195 31.55 -8.62 -0.95
C THR A 195 31.26 -9.79 -0.01
#